data_AF-A0A967W1I0-F1
#
_entry.id   AF-A0A967W1I0-F1
#
_cell.length_a   1.000
_cell.length_b   1.000
_cell.length_c   1.000
_cell.angle_alpha   90.00
_cell.angle_beta   90.00
_cell.angle_gamma   90.00
#
_symmetry.space_group_name_H-M   'P 1'
#
loop_
_entity.id
_entity.type
_entity.pdbx_description
1 polymer ?
#
loop_
_entity_poly.entity_id
_entity_poly.type
_entity_poly.pdbx_seq_one_letter_code
_entity_poly.pdbx_strand_id
1 'polypeptide(L)'
;MRKGGVFFWIDADVVTRSKCDEKLLKKYIEGTFLSYMGRQGFNVCTSFIGFNEHPDRERFCNAYEDIYLSKRVFEIPEWHDGFVFDWVRKETGVASRNLSPDAKGICNVFDKVIPFAHHKKGNLKMEK
;
A
#
# COMPACT_ATOMS: atom_id res chain seq x y z
N MET A 1 13.55 -6.90 24.65
CA MET A 1 12.73 -7.20 23.46
C MET A 1 12.45 -5.87 22.77
N ARG A 2 13.01 -5.62 21.57
CA ARG A 2 12.55 -4.46 20.79
C ARG A 2 11.08 -4.72 20.46
N LYS A 3 10.17 -3.87 20.96
CA LYS A 3 8.78 -3.86 20.47
C LYS A 3 8.87 -3.67 18.95
N GLY A 4 8.28 -4.55 18.16
CA GLY A 4 8.22 -4.31 16.72
C GLY A 4 7.45 -3.03 16.43
N GLY A 5 7.80 -2.44 15.29
CA GLY A 5 7.32 -1.13 14.88
C GLY A 5 6.27 -1.23 13.79
N VAL A 6 5.59 -0.11 13.59
CA VAL A 6 4.81 0.14 12.39
C VAL A 6 5.74 0.72 11.33
N PHE A 7 5.64 0.22 10.10
CA PHE A 7 6.36 0.73 8.94
C PHE A 7 5.37 1.25 7.89
N PHE A 8 5.64 2.43 7.33
CA PHE A 8 4.89 2.97 6.21
C PHE A 8 5.83 3.15 5.02
N TRP A 9 5.54 2.47 3.92
CA TRP A 9 6.09 2.78 2.60
C TRP A 9 5.44 4.03 2.05
N ILE A 10 6.22 4.89 1.39
CA ILE A 10 5.74 6.08 0.68
C ILE A 10 6.62 6.31 -0.55
N ASP A 11 6.00 6.73 -1.66
CA ASP A 11 6.75 7.02 -2.88
C ASP A 11 7.66 8.26 -2.72
N ALA A 12 8.78 8.25 -3.45
CA ALA A 12 9.78 9.31 -3.40
C ALA A 12 9.31 10.65 -3.99
N ASP A 13 8.24 10.65 -4.80
CA ASP A 13 7.64 11.83 -5.42
C ASP A 13 6.47 12.41 -4.60
N VAL A 14 6.40 12.06 -3.31
CA VAL A 14 5.47 12.66 -2.36
C VAL A 14 6.11 13.87 -1.67
N VAL A 15 5.42 15.01 -1.68
CA VAL A 15 5.80 16.20 -0.93
C VAL A 15 4.93 16.34 0.31
N THR A 16 5.56 16.34 1.48
CA THR A 16 4.88 16.60 2.76
C THR A 16 4.67 18.11 2.92
N ARG A 17 3.43 18.56 3.05
CA ARG A 17 3.03 19.98 3.11
C ARG A 17 2.80 20.48 4.53
N SER A 18 2.54 19.57 5.48
CA SER A 18 2.34 19.89 6.89
C SER A 18 2.87 18.75 7.77
N LYS A 19 2.87 18.95 9.09
CA LYS A 19 3.33 17.91 10.03
C LYS A 19 2.53 16.63 9.82
N CYS A 20 3.23 15.50 9.85
CA CYS A 20 2.62 14.18 9.80
C CYS A 20 1.63 14.00 10.96
N ASP A 21 0.44 13.49 10.66
CA ASP A 21 -0.56 13.16 11.67
C ASP A 21 -0.36 11.71 12.15
N GLU A 22 0.43 11.56 13.22
CA GLU A 22 0.73 10.25 13.82
C GLU A 22 -0.53 9.51 14.30
N LYS A 23 -1.57 10.25 14.76
CA LYS A 23 -2.82 9.63 15.22
C LYS A 23 -3.58 9.02 14.03
N LEU A 24 -3.59 9.73 12.90
CA LEU A 24 -4.16 9.23 11.66
C LEU A 24 -3.42 8.00 11.16
N LEU A 25 -2.08 8.05 11.11
CA LEU A 25 -1.26 6.91 10.70
C LEU A 25 -1.50 5.68 11.59
N LYS A 26 -1.54 5.86 12.91
CA LYS A 26 -1.86 4.76 13.83
C LYS A 26 -3.24 4.17 13.52
N LYS A 27 -4.26 5.00 13.28
CA LYS A 27 -5.61 4.56 12.89
C LYS A 27 -5.61 3.80 11.57
N TYR A 28 -4.69 4.06 10.63
CA TYR A 28 -4.64 3.34 9.35
C TYR A 28 -4.24 1.88 9.49
N ILE A 29 -3.46 1.52 10.51
CA ILE A 29 -2.90 0.17 10.64
C ILE A 29 -3.32 -0.57 11.91
N GLU A 30 -3.93 0.11 12.88
CA GLU A 30 -4.31 -0.50 14.16
C GLU A 30 -5.22 -1.72 13.98
N GLY A 31 -4.84 -2.85 14.57
CA GLY A 31 -5.61 -4.10 14.53
C GLY A 31 -5.55 -4.86 13.20
N THR A 32 -4.66 -4.48 12.27
CA THR A 32 -4.48 -5.17 10.99
C THR A 32 -2.99 -5.38 10.69
N PHE A 33 -2.67 -6.31 9.79
CA PHE A 33 -1.28 -6.50 9.35
C PHE A 33 -0.86 -5.41 8.36
N LEU A 34 -1.73 -5.12 7.38
CA LEU A 34 -1.40 -4.16 6.33
C LEU A 34 -2.54 -3.18 6.04
N SER A 35 -2.19 -1.98 5.57
CA SER A 35 -3.16 -1.00 5.08
C SER A 35 -2.78 -0.56 3.67
N TYR A 36 -3.76 -0.48 2.78
CA TYR A 36 -3.55 -0.23 1.35
C TYR A 36 -4.62 0.72 0.79
N MET A 37 -4.36 1.31 -0.37
CA MET A 37 -5.33 2.19 -1.04
C MET A 37 -5.97 1.48 -2.23
N GLY A 38 -7.16 0.93 -2.04
CA GLY A 38 -7.92 0.25 -3.09
C GLY A 38 -8.61 1.21 -4.06
N ARG A 39 -8.87 0.73 -5.29
CA ARG A 39 -9.66 1.42 -6.31
C ARG A 39 -10.63 0.40 -6.92
N GLN A 40 -11.94 0.56 -6.73
CA GLN A 40 -12.91 -0.38 -7.28
C GLN A 40 -12.81 -0.42 -8.81
N GLY A 41 -12.78 -1.63 -9.38
CA GLY A 41 -12.59 -1.84 -10.81
C GLY A 41 -11.18 -1.51 -11.32
N PHE A 42 -10.19 -1.35 -10.43
CA PHE A 42 -8.80 -1.08 -10.80
C PHE A 42 -7.82 -1.65 -9.76
N ASN A 43 -6.53 -1.67 -10.08
CA ASN A 43 -5.50 -2.15 -9.15
C ASN A 43 -5.30 -1.20 -7.95
N VAL A 44 -4.75 -1.68 -6.84
CA VAL A 44 -4.45 -0.81 -5.68
C VAL A 44 -3.42 0.25 -6.05
N CYS A 45 -3.33 1.31 -5.25
CA CYS A 45 -2.24 2.28 -5.31
C CYS A 45 -1.18 1.89 -4.29
N THR A 46 0.03 1.61 -4.77
CA THR A 46 1.21 1.22 -3.97
C THR A 46 2.00 2.41 -3.43
N SER A 47 1.58 3.64 -3.73
CA SER A 47 2.27 4.86 -3.32
C SER A 47 2.26 5.15 -1.82
N PHE A 48 1.44 4.42 -1.06
CA PHE A 48 1.52 4.35 0.38
C PHE A 48 0.95 3.02 0.89
N ILE A 49 1.75 2.31 1.69
CA ILE A 49 1.39 1.01 2.26
C ILE A 49 1.83 1.00 3.72
N GLY A 50 0.92 0.63 4.62
CA GLY A 50 1.26 0.43 6.02
C GLY A 50 1.47 -1.04 6.32
N PHE A 51 2.43 -1.34 7.18
CA PHE A 51 2.71 -2.67 7.73
C PHE A 51 2.86 -2.58 9.24
N ASN A 52 2.32 -3.58 9.94
CA ASN A 52 2.42 -3.71 11.38
C ASN A 52 3.01 -5.06 11.76
N GLU A 53 3.54 -5.17 12.97
CA GLU A 53 3.91 -6.45 13.53
C GLU A 53 2.63 -7.28 13.77
N HIS A 54 2.47 -8.36 13.01
CA HIS A 54 1.27 -9.20 13.02
C HIS A 54 1.63 -10.65 12.67
N PRO A 55 0.92 -11.67 13.18
CA PRO A 55 1.15 -13.08 12.85
C PRO A 55 1.10 -13.40 11.34
N ASP A 56 0.31 -12.62 10.59
CA ASP A 56 0.19 -12.76 9.13
C ASP A 56 1.44 -12.31 8.34
N ARG A 57 2.42 -11.65 8.99
CA ARG A 57 3.61 -11.08 8.35
C ARG A 57 4.33 -12.11 7.49
N GLU A 58 4.67 -13.24 8.08
CA GLU A 58 5.45 -14.27 7.38
C GLU A 58 4.68 -14.88 6.22
N ARG A 59 3.36 -15.09 6.38
CA ARG A 59 2.51 -15.60 5.30
C ARG A 59 2.52 -14.67 4.08
N PHE A 60 2.34 -13.37 4.29
CA PHE A 60 2.37 -12.41 3.19
C PHE A 60 3.77 -12.26 2.59
N CYS A 61 4.79 -12.03 3.42
CA CYS A 61 6.16 -11.79 2.94
C CYS A 61 6.69 -12.98 2.14
N ASN A 62 6.48 -14.21 2.62
CA ASN A 62 6.95 -15.41 1.92
C ASN A 62 6.23 -15.58 0.57
N ALA A 63 4.91 -15.36 0.51
CA ALA A 63 4.16 -15.46 -0.74
C ALA A 63 4.54 -14.34 -1.73
N TYR A 64 4.78 -13.14 -1.21
CA TYR A 64 5.17 -11.98 -2.02
C TYR A 64 6.60 -12.11 -2.56
N GLU A 65 7.51 -12.72 -1.81
CA GLU A 65 8.86 -13.04 -2.29
C GLU A 65 8.84 -14.21 -3.28
N ASP A 66 8.11 -15.29 -2.95
CA ASP A 66 8.03 -16.50 -3.75
C ASP A 66 7.52 -16.22 -5.18
N ILE A 67 6.48 -15.40 -5.35
CA ILE A 67 5.93 -15.13 -6.69
C ILE A 67 6.97 -14.53 -7.66
N TYR A 68 7.93 -13.77 -7.14
CA TYR A 68 9.05 -13.24 -7.94
C TYR A 68 10.17 -14.26 -8.10
N LEU A 69 10.60 -14.92 -7.02
CA LEU A 69 11.71 -15.89 -7.06
C LEU A 69 11.37 -17.12 -7.93
N SER A 70 10.14 -17.59 -7.84
CA SER A 70 9.63 -18.72 -8.61
C SER A 70 9.23 -18.35 -10.05
N LYS A 71 9.29 -17.06 -10.41
CA LYS A 71 8.84 -16.50 -11.70
C LYS A 71 7.34 -16.69 -11.99
N ARG A 72 6.54 -17.11 -11.00
CA ARG A 72 5.07 -17.22 -11.12
C ARG A 72 4.39 -15.87 -11.43
N VAL A 73 5.09 -14.76 -11.22
CA VAL A 73 4.64 -13.43 -11.64
C VAL A 73 4.30 -13.33 -13.13
N PHE A 74 4.86 -14.20 -13.99
CA PHE A 74 4.53 -14.26 -15.43
C PHE A 74 3.34 -15.16 -15.76
N GLU A 75 2.79 -15.88 -14.78
CA GLU A 75 1.66 -16.80 -14.94
C GLU A 75 0.33 -16.13 -14.53
N ILE A 76 0.39 -14.95 -13.91
CA ILE A 76 -0.77 -14.17 -13.49
C ILE A 76 -1.15 -13.09 -14.53
N PRO A 77 -2.40 -12.57 -14.52
CA PRO A 77 -2.90 -11.70 -15.59
C PRO A 77 -2.12 -10.39 -15.80
N GLU A 78 -1.55 -9.81 -14.75
CA GLU A 78 -0.71 -8.62 -14.81
C GLU A 78 0.47 -8.78 -13.84
N TRP A 79 1.61 -8.16 -14.14
CA TRP A 79 2.86 -8.32 -13.36
C TRP A 79 3.43 -7.01 -12.81
N HIS A 80 2.68 -5.90 -12.88
CA HIS A 80 3.10 -4.66 -12.25
C HIS A 80 2.85 -4.69 -10.74
N ASP A 81 3.62 -3.89 -10.00
CA ASP A 81 3.68 -3.87 -8.54
C ASP A 81 2.30 -3.79 -7.87
N GLY A 82 1.42 -2.92 -8.35
CA GLY A 82 0.08 -2.75 -7.80
C GLY A 82 -0.81 -3.98 -7.98
N PHE A 83 -0.73 -4.66 -9.12
CA PHE A 83 -1.49 -5.89 -9.33
C PHE A 83 -0.91 -7.03 -8.50
N VAL A 84 0.41 -7.24 -8.54
CA VAL A 84 1.05 -8.35 -7.83
C VAL A 84 0.84 -8.24 -6.32
N PHE A 85 0.98 -7.03 -5.76
CA PHE A 85 0.71 -6.80 -4.35
C PHE A 85 -0.74 -7.16 -3.98
N ASP A 86 -1.71 -6.71 -4.75
CA ASP A 86 -3.12 -6.97 -4.46
C ASP A 86 -3.49 -8.44 -4.68
N TRP A 87 -2.89 -9.08 -5.69
CA TRP A 87 -3.01 -10.50 -5.97
C TRP A 87 -2.55 -11.33 -4.77
N VAL A 88 -1.32 -11.12 -4.29
CA VAL A 88 -0.77 -11.86 -3.15
C VAL A 88 -1.55 -11.55 -1.86
N ARG A 89 -1.94 -10.30 -1.64
CA ARG A 89 -2.79 -9.92 -0.49
C ARG A 89 -4.10 -10.70 -0.47
N LYS A 90 -4.76 -10.82 -1.62
CA LYS A 90 -6.02 -11.57 -1.78
C LYS A 90 -5.81 -13.06 -1.62
N GLU A 91 -4.76 -13.62 -2.24
CA GLU A 91 -4.42 -15.05 -2.17
C GLU A 91 -4.11 -15.48 -0.73
N THR A 92 -3.36 -14.68 0.01
CA THR A 92 -2.96 -14.99 1.39
C THR A 92 -4.02 -14.67 2.44
N GLY A 93 -5.09 -13.94 2.09
CA GLY A 93 -6.17 -13.59 3.01
C GLY A 93 -5.73 -12.88 4.29
N VAL A 94 -4.60 -12.18 4.25
CA VAL A 94 -4.03 -11.51 5.43
C VAL A 94 -4.90 -10.35 5.90
N ALA A 95 -4.89 -10.12 7.22
CA ALA A 95 -5.59 -9.01 7.85
C ALA A 95 -5.17 -7.71 7.16
N SER A 96 -6.10 -7.09 6.43
CA SER A 96 -5.82 -5.90 5.64
C SER A 96 -6.93 -4.86 5.74
N ARG A 97 -6.55 -3.58 5.70
CA ARG A 97 -7.48 -2.43 5.70
C ARG A 97 -7.36 -1.63 4.40
N ASN A 98 -8.48 -1.47 3.70
CA ASN A 98 -8.58 -0.53 2.58
C ASN A 98 -8.83 0.89 3.11
N LEU A 99 -7.91 1.82 2.81
CA LEU A 99 -7.98 3.21 3.21
C LEU A 99 -8.82 4.09 2.28
N SER A 100 -9.21 3.56 1.10
CA SER A 100 -9.98 4.27 0.08
C SER A 100 -11.12 3.40 -0.46
N PRO A 101 -12.07 2.95 0.39
CA PRO A 101 -13.16 2.04 0.00
C PRO A 101 -14.06 2.61 -1.11
N ASP A 102 -14.21 3.93 -1.17
CA ASP A 102 -15.10 4.62 -2.11
C ASP A 102 -14.41 5.03 -3.42
N ALA A 103 -13.10 4.80 -3.55
CA ALA A 103 -12.37 5.16 -4.77
C ALA A 103 -12.72 4.19 -5.91
N LYS A 104 -12.89 4.71 -7.13
CA LYS A 104 -13.28 3.95 -8.32
C LYS A 104 -12.38 4.30 -9.51
N GLY A 105 -12.03 3.29 -10.32
CA GLY A 105 -11.29 3.47 -11.56
C GLY A 105 -9.93 4.16 -11.41
N ILE A 106 -9.47 4.79 -12.50
CA ILE A 106 -8.20 5.51 -12.54
C ILE A 106 -8.35 6.86 -11.83
N CYS A 107 -7.88 6.94 -10.58
CA CYS A 107 -7.88 8.18 -9.80
C CYS A 107 -6.62 8.33 -8.93
N ASN A 108 -6.32 9.57 -8.51
CA ASN A 108 -5.35 9.83 -7.45
C ASN A 108 -6.01 9.66 -6.08
N VAL A 109 -5.74 8.52 -5.45
CA VAL A 109 -6.26 8.21 -4.11
C VAL A 109 -5.36 8.71 -2.99
N PHE A 110 -4.08 8.96 -3.27
CA PHE A 110 -3.10 9.34 -2.25
C PHE A 110 -3.52 10.62 -1.54
N ASP A 111 -3.80 11.68 -2.29
CA ASP A 111 -4.14 13.00 -1.72
C ASP A 111 -5.45 12.98 -0.90
N LYS A 112 -6.32 11.99 -1.15
CA LYS A 112 -7.55 11.80 -0.36
C LYS A 112 -7.28 11.10 0.97
N VAL A 113 -6.29 10.21 1.00
CA VAL A 113 -5.94 9.37 2.15
C VAL A 113 -4.86 10.04 3.01
N ILE A 114 -3.96 10.82 2.44
CA ILE A 114 -2.84 11.45 3.13
C ILE A 114 -2.99 12.98 3.01
N PRO A 115 -3.86 13.62 3.80
CA PRO A 115 -4.20 15.04 3.62
C PRO A 115 -3.05 16.01 3.92
N PHE A 116 -2.01 15.55 4.63
CA PHE A 116 -0.82 16.34 4.97
C PHE A 116 0.28 16.28 3.89
N ALA A 117 0.08 15.50 2.82
CA ALA A 117 1.06 15.34 1.76
C ALA A 117 0.38 15.38 0.38
N HIS A 118 1.19 15.52 -0.66
CA HIS A 118 0.74 15.55 -2.04
C HIS A 118 1.64 14.69 -2.91
N HIS A 119 1.02 13.76 -3.63
CA HIS A 119 1.72 12.89 -4.57
C HIS A 119 1.86 13.61 -5.91
N LYS A 120 3.10 13.94 -6.30
CA LYS A 120 3.43 14.52 -7.61
C LYS A 120 3.32 13.44 -8.71
N LYS A 121 2.12 12.91 -8.94
CA LYS A 121 1.88 11.81 -9.90
C LYS A 121 1.90 12.31 -11.35
N GLY A 122 2.49 11.51 -12.24
CA GLY A 122 2.50 11.80 -13.68
C GLY A 122 3.25 13.09 -14.01
N ASN A 123 2.62 14.00 -14.75
CA ASN A 123 3.24 15.26 -15.18
C ASN A 123 3.56 16.21 -14.02
N LEU A 124 2.95 16.02 -12.85
CA LEU A 124 3.23 16.81 -11.65
C LEU A 124 4.68 16.65 -11.16
N LYS A 125 5.39 15.59 -11.58
CA LYS A 125 6.84 15.42 -11.31
C LYS A 125 7.70 16.51 -11.93
N MET A 126 7.21 17.12 -13.01
CA MET A 126 7.92 18.15 -13.77
C MET A 126 7.66 19.55 -13.22
N GLU A 127 6.68 19.71 -12.33
CA GLU A 127 6.38 20.96 -11.67
C GLU A 127 7.43 21.22 -10.57
N LYS A 128 8.14 22.34 -10.69
CA LYS A 128 9.15 22.78 -9.73
C LYS A 128 8.50 23.10 -8.39
#